data_AF-A0A958UL29-F1
#
_entry.id   AF-A0A958UL29-F1
#
_cell.length_a   1.000
_cell.length_b   1.000
_cell.length_c   1.000
_cell.angle_alpha   90.00
_cell.angle_beta   90.00
_cell.angle_gamma   90.00
#
_symmetry.space_group_name_H-M   'P 1'
#
loop_
_entity.id
_entity.type
_entity.pdbx_description
1 polymer ?
#
loop_
_entity_poly.entity_id
_entity_poly.type
_entity_poly.pdbx_seq_one_letter_code
_entity_poly.pdbx_strand_id
1 'polypeptide(L)'
;MDKFSFLNAIHPSQIAELYEKYIHYPDSVEPSWRAFFQGFDFGSENIAQEFFGVSEASEASKLSESGNYNEVVKEFQVVKLIDGYRTRGHLFTKTNPVRERRKYSPTLALENFGLSQSDLKATFKAGEILGIGESTLEEIIKHLESIYCDSIGIEYMYIRKPNEIQWIQEKLNVNDNQPNFSPEYKRHILKKLNEAVSFESFLHTKYVGQKRFSLEGGESLIPALDTLIEKAAEKGVEEFVMGMAHRGRLSTLTNIFGKSAKDIFSEFDGKDYAQDIFDGDVKYHLGWTSKRKTESGKEINLNIAPNPSHLETVGAVVEGITRAKQDDHHKENPNKVLPIIVHGDAAIAGQGIVYEIVQMAQLDGYKTQGTIHIVVNNQIGFTTNYLDARSSIYCTDVGKVTLSPILHVNADDVEAVVHAMLFALDFRMEFGRDVFIDLLGYRKYGHNEGDEPRFTQPKLYKAIAKHENPRDIYADKLIAQGVIEKGYTDKLEQEYKDKLEENLEDSRKEDKTTITP
;
A
#
# COMPACT_ATOMS: atom_id res chain seq x y z
N MET A 1 1.83 22.37 -44.35
CA MET A 1 2.73 23.34 -43.70
C MET A 1 2.22 23.55 -42.29
N ASP A 2 3.08 23.42 -41.30
CA ASP A 2 2.72 23.61 -39.90
C ASP A 2 2.26 25.06 -39.67
N LYS A 3 1.10 25.25 -39.03
CA LYS A 3 0.42 26.56 -38.94
C LYS A 3 1.21 27.59 -38.13
N PHE A 4 2.18 27.13 -37.32
CA PHE A 4 3.03 27.97 -36.47
C PHE A 4 4.51 27.58 -36.58
N SER A 5 4.99 27.32 -37.79
CA SER A 5 6.39 26.90 -38.03
C SER A 5 7.44 27.85 -37.43
N PHE A 6 7.09 29.13 -37.23
CA PHE A 6 7.96 30.13 -36.61
C PHE A 6 8.16 29.95 -35.09
N LEU A 7 7.28 29.21 -34.40
CA LEU A 7 7.41 28.91 -32.96
C LEU A 7 8.33 27.72 -32.68
N ASN A 8 8.48 26.80 -33.63
CA ASN A 8 9.15 25.51 -33.40
C ASN A 8 10.69 25.60 -33.35
N ALA A 9 11.29 26.75 -33.67
CA ALA A 9 12.74 26.89 -33.84
C ALA A 9 13.36 28.06 -33.03
N ILE A 10 12.60 28.71 -32.15
CA ILE A 10 13.05 29.92 -31.46
C ILE A 10 13.27 29.65 -29.96
N HIS A 11 14.37 30.20 -29.41
CA HIS A 11 14.69 29.99 -28.00
C HIS A 11 13.75 30.84 -27.12
N PRO A 12 13.28 30.35 -25.96
CA PRO A 12 12.31 31.08 -25.12
C PRO A 12 12.74 32.51 -24.74
N SER A 13 14.04 32.75 -24.56
CA SER A 13 14.56 34.11 -24.28
C SER A 13 14.37 35.10 -25.43
N GLN A 14 14.39 34.63 -26.68
CA GLN A 14 14.16 35.47 -27.86
C GLN A 14 12.68 35.83 -28.03
N ILE A 15 11.77 34.96 -27.58
CA ILE A 15 10.33 35.26 -27.53
C ILE A 15 10.08 36.40 -26.55
N ALA A 16 10.72 36.39 -25.38
CA ALA A 16 10.60 37.44 -24.37
C ALA A 16 11.10 38.80 -24.87
N GLU A 17 12.28 38.85 -25.52
CA GLU A 17 12.81 40.08 -26.13
C GLU A 17 11.91 40.61 -27.26
N LEU A 18 11.37 39.72 -28.10
CA LEU A 18 10.42 40.09 -29.16
C LEU A 18 9.11 40.64 -28.59
N TYR A 19 8.66 40.11 -27.46
CA TYR A 19 7.46 40.57 -26.78
C TYR A 19 7.66 41.95 -26.13
N GLU A 20 8.79 42.20 -25.45
CA GLU A 20 9.12 43.54 -24.94
C GLU A 20 9.17 44.58 -26.07
N LYS A 21 9.78 44.21 -27.20
CA LYS A 21 9.85 45.07 -28.37
C LYS A 21 8.45 45.34 -28.96
N TYR A 22 7.58 44.34 -28.96
CA TYR A 22 6.19 44.47 -29.40
C TYR A 22 5.39 45.42 -28.48
N ILE A 23 5.59 45.36 -27.16
CA ILE A 23 4.92 46.25 -26.19
C ILE A 23 5.28 47.73 -26.45
N HIS A 24 6.54 48.03 -26.73
CA HIS A 24 7.00 49.41 -26.91
C HIS A 24 6.89 49.92 -28.36
N TYR A 25 7.09 49.05 -29.34
CA TYR A 25 7.17 49.39 -30.77
C TYR A 25 6.52 48.28 -31.63
N PRO A 26 5.19 48.12 -31.59
CA PRO A 26 4.49 47.00 -32.23
C PRO A 26 4.75 46.94 -33.74
N ASP A 27 4.89 48.09 -34.40
CA ASP A 27 5.18 48.18 -35.83
C ASP A 27 6.58 47.71 -36.24
N SER A 28 7.49 47.58 -35.27
CA SER A 28 8.87 47.13 -35.48
C SER A 28 9.05 45.60 -35.37
N VAL A 29 7.96 44.88 -35.06
CA VAL A 29 7.91 43.42 -34.97
C VAL A 29 7.23 42.84 -36.20
N GLU A 30 7.72 41.70 -36.68
CA GLU A 30 7.18 41.02 -37.87
C GLU A 30 5.66 40.74 -37.72
N PRO A 31 4.85 40.91 -38.78
CA PRO A 31 3.40 40.73 -38.70
C PRO A 31 2.92 39.39 -38.13
N SER A 32 3.65 38.29 -38.36
CA SER A 32 3.33 36.96 -37.83
C SER A 32 3.44 36.90 -36.31
N TRP A 33 4.53 37.45 -35.75
CA TRP A 33 4.75 37.60 -34.32
C TRP A 33 3.81 38.60 -33.67
N ARG A 34 3.48 39.69 -34.37
CA ARG A 34 2.48 40.66 -33.91
C ARG A 34 1.09 40.03 -33.77
N ALA A 35 0.66 39.25 -34.77
CA ALA A 35 -0.60 38.53 -34.71
C ALA A 35 -0.61 37.45 -33.61
N PHE A 36 0.52 36.78 -33.40
CA PHE A 36 0.70 35.85 -32.30
C PHE A 36 0.60 36.54 -30.93
N PHE A 37 1.30 37.66 -30.72
CA PHE A 37 1.24 38.41 -29.47
C PHE A 37 -0.12 39.08 -29.24
N GLN A 38 -0.79 39.56 -30.28
CA GLN A 38 -2.17 40.03 -30.17
C GLN A 38 -3.12 38.92 -29.73
N GLY A 39 -2.96 37.69 -30.26
CA GLY A 39 -3.73 36.53 -29.81
C GLY A 39 -3.37 36.09 -28.39
N PHE A 40 -2.09 36.20 -28.01
CA PHE A 40 -1.59 35.91 -26.66
C PHE A 40 -2.10 36.94 -25.64
N ASP A 41 -2.03 38.24 -25.93
CA ASP A 41 -2.56 39.31 -25.09
C ASP A 41 -4.06 39.18 -24.95
N PHE A 42 -4.79 38.94 -26.05
CA PHE A 42 -6.22 38.67 -26.01
C PHE A 42 -6.55 37.45 -25.14
N GLY A 43 -5.76 36.37 -25.23
CA GLY A 43 -5.90 35.22 -24.34
C GLY A 43 -5.56 35.54 -22.88
N SER A 44 -4.53 36.35 -22.65
CA SER A 44 -3.98 36.67 -21.32
C SER A 44 -4.80 37.71 -20.56
N GLU A 45 -5.33 38.72 -21.24
CA GLU A 45 -6.25 39.71 -20.68
C GLU A 45 -7.57 39.06 -20.27
N ASN A 46 -8.08 38.13 -21.08
CA ASN A 46 -9.27 37.33 -20.70
C ASN A 46 -8.99 36.39 -19.52
N ILE A 47 -7.79 35.79 -19.43
CA ILE A 47 -7.38 34.97 -18.27
C ILE A 47 -7.18 35.84 -17.03
N ALA A 48 -6.58 37.03 -17.14
CA ALA A 48 -6.35 37.94 -16.02
C ALA A 48 -7.68 38.48 -15.46
N GLN A 49 -8.66 38.73 -16.32
CA GLN A 49 -10.00 39.17 -15.93
C GLN A 49 -10.80 38.04 -15.26
N GLU A 50 -10.62 36.77 -15.68
CA GLU A 50 -11.22 35.58 -15.06
C GLU A 50 -10.51 35.07 -13.79
N PHE A 51 -9.20 35.32 -13.62
CA PHE A 51 -8.44 34.86 -12.42
C PHE A 51 -8.30 35.90 -11.29
N PHE A 52 -8.22 37.21 -11.60
CA PHE A 52 -7.94 38.25 -10.60
C PHE A 52 -9.09 39.21 -10.30
N GLY A 53 -10.22 39.12 -11.01
CA GLY A 53 -11.42 39.91 -10.70
C GLY A 53 -11.21 41.43 -10.76
N VAL A 54 -10.31 41.92 -11.62
CA VAL A 54 -10.13 43.37 -11.81
C VAL A 54 -11.21 43.87 -12.79
N SER A 55 -12.21 44.55 -12.24
CA SER A 55 -13.26 45.19 -12.99
C SER A 55 -12.76 46.51 -13.59
N GLU A 56 -12.47 46.51 -14.89
CA GLU A 56 -12.79 47.68 -15.70
C GLU A 56 -13.89 47.31 -16.69
N ALA A 57 -15.02 47.96 -16.49
CA ALA A 57 -16.25 47.74 -17.21
C ALA A 57 -16.20 48.53 -18.52
N SER A 58 -16.15 47.83 -19.65
CA SER A 58 -16.84 48.25 -20.88
C SER A 58 -16.74 47.20 -21.99
N GLU A 59 -17.90 46.83 -22.53
CA GLU A 59 -18.10 46.31 -23.89
C GLU A 59 -17.77 44.84 -24.25
N ALA A 60 -17.53 43.94 -23.29
CA ALA A 60 -17.38 42.49 -23.58
C ALA A 60 -18.68 41.66 -23.42
N SER A 61 -19.83 42.27 -23.14
CA SER A 61 -21.08 41.58 -22.84
C SER A 61 -21.86 41.04 -24.05
N LYS A 62 -21.21 40.83 -25.20
CA LYS A 62 -21.86 40.35 -26.43
C LYS A 62 -21.21 39.13 -27.11
N LEU A 63 -20.14 38.56 -26.56
CA LEU A 63 -19.48 37.38 -27.13
C LEU A 63 -19.68 36.09 -26.30
N SER A 64 -20.40 36.15 -25.18
CA SER A 64 -20.63 35.03 -24.26
C SER A 64 -21.68 34.01 -24.72
N GLU A 65 -22.10 34.01 -25.99
CA GLU A 65 -23.13 33.13 -26.54
C GLU A 65 -22.60 32.11 -27.57
N SER A 66 -21.31 31.79 -27.58
CA SER A 66 -20.83 30.58 -28.26
C SER A 66 -20.76 29.42 -27.25
N GLY A 67 -21.81 28.59 -27.19
CA GLY A 67 -21.93 27.44 -26.27
C GLY A 67 -20.70 26.50 -26.23
N ASN A 68 -19.91 26.48 -27.30
CA ASN A 68 -18.71 25.66 -27.44
C ASN A 68 -17.55 26.08 -26.51
N TYR A 69 -17.41 27.36 -26.13
CA TYR A 69 -16.31 27.80 -25.25
C TYR A 69 -16.51 27.31 -23.80
N ASN A 70 -17.72 27.42 -23.29
CA ASN A 70 -18.05 26.99 -21.92
C ASN A 70 -17.93 25.46 -21.77
N GLU A 71 -18.31 24.70 -22.80
CA GLU A 71 -18.13 23.24 -22.83
C GLU A 71 -16.65 22.84 -22.78
N VAL A 72 -15.78 23.50 -23.55
CA VAL A 72 -14.33 23.23 -23.53
C VAL A 72 -13.68 23.59 -22.18
N VAL A 73 -14.09 24.69 -21.56
CA VAL A 73 -13.57 25.06 -20.22
C VAL A 73 -13.93 23.99 -19.19
N LYS A 74 -15.15 23.47 -19.22
CA LYS A 74 -15.58 22.41 -18.31
C LYS A 74 -14.84 21.11 -18.53
N GLU A 75 -14.49 20.74 -19.76
CA GLU A 75 -13.61 19.59 -20.02
C GLU A 75 -12.27 19.72 -19.27
N PHE A 76 -11.61 20.88 -19.35
CA PHE A 76 -10.37 21.10 -18.59
C PHE A 76 -10.57 21.08 -17.07
N GLN A 77 -11.72 21.52 -16.58
CA GLN A 77 -12.06 21.42 -15.15
C GLN A 77 -12.24 19.96 -14.72
N VAL A 78 -12.85 19.12 -15.55
CA VAL A 78 -12.96 17.67 -15.31
C VAL A 78 -11.57 17.01 -15.34
N VAL A 79 -10.68 17.41 -16.24
CA VAL A 79 -9.27 16.94 -16.23
C VAL A 79 -8.58 17.32 -14.92
N LYS A 80 -8.75 18.56 -14.43
CA LYS A 80 -8.21 18.97 -13.12
C LYS A 80 -8.79 18.17 -11.96
N LEU A 81 -10.08 17.82 -12.02
CA LEU A 81 -10.73 16.94 -11.05
C LEU A 81 -10.07 15.56 -11.04
N ILE A 82 -9.89 14.95 -12.21
CA ILE A 82 -9.19 13.66 -12.37
C ILE A 82 -7.80 13.70 -11.73
N ASP A 83 -7.01 14.73 -12.04
CA ASP A 83 -5.68 14.90 -11.45
C ASP A 83 -5.73 15.14 -9.93
N GLY A 84 -6.76 15.81 -9.45
CA GLY A 84 -7.05 15.97 -8.02
C GLY A 84 -7.22 14.63 -7.31
N TYR A 85 -8.00 13.71 -7.89
CA TYR A 85 -8.18 12.36 -7.34
C TYR A 85 -6.88 11.53 -7.42
N ARG A 86 -6.16 11.58 -8.55
CA ARG A 86 -4.88 10.87 -8.73
C ARG A 86 -3.82 11.30 -7.71
N THR A 87 -3.77 12.59 -7.40
CA THR A 87 -2.73 13.16 -6.52
C THR A 87 -3.11 13.15 -5.05
N ARG A 88 -4.40 13.21 -4.71
CA ARG A 88 -4.87 13.45 -3.33
C ARG A 88 -5.97 12.50 -2.86
N GLY A 89 -6.49 11.61 -3.72
CA GLY A 89 -7.57 10.67 -3.37
C GLY A 89 -7.25 9.80 -2.17
N HIS A 90 -5.98 9.38 -2.05
CA HIS A 90 -5.47 8.62 -0.89
C HIS A 90 -5.70 9.31 0.47
N LEU A 91 -5.86 10.63 0.51
CA LEU A 91 -6.21 11.39 1.73
C LEU A 91 -7.67 11.18 2.17
N PHE A 92 -8.55 10.76 1.24
CA PHE A 92 -10.00 10.66 1.42
C PHE A 92 -10.52 9.20 1.43
N THR A 93 -9.62 8.21 1.51
CA THR A 93 -9.98 6.78 1.53
C THR A 93 -10.67 6.29 2.79
N LYS A 94 -11.38 5.16 2.69
CA LYS A 94 -12.07 4.46 3.79
C LYS A 94 -11.18 3.38 4.44
N THR A 95 -9.90 3.69 4.71
CA THR A 95 -8.95 2.66 5.15
C THR A 95 -8.82 2.48 6.66
N ASN A 96 -9.40 3.35 7.50
CA ASN A 96 -9.17 3.29 8.94
C ASN A 96 -10.29 2.51 9.65
N PRO A 97 -10.01 1.34 10.24
CA PRO A 97 -11.06 0.47 10.78
C PRO A 97 -11.61 0.95 12.13
N VAL A 98 -10.78 1.61 12.96
CA VAL A 98 -11.11 1.87 14.38
C VAL A 98 -10.97 3.34 14.80
N ARG A 99 -10.59 4.24 13.88
CA ARG A 99 -10.49 5.69 14.15
C ARG A 99 -11.18 6.50 13.05
N GLU A 100 -11.70 7.66 13.45
CA GLU A 100 -12.09 8.68 12.48
C GLU A 100 -10.89 9.16 11.68
N ARG A 101 -11.09 9.31 10.37
CA ARG A 101 -10.11 9.86 9.44
C ARG A 101 -9.84 11.34 9.73
N ARG A 102 -8.62 11.77 9.43
CA ARG A 102 -8.27 13.21 9.40
C ARG A 102 -9.11 13.90 8.33
N LYS A 103 -9.52 15.14 8.62
CA LYS A 103 -10.20 16.01 7.65
C LYS A 103 -9.15 16.83 6.91
N TYR A 104 -9.23 16.86 5.59
CA TYR A 104 -8.31 17.59 4.74
C TYR A 104 -9.03 18.71 3.98
N SER A 105 -8.34 19.81 3.75
CA SER A 105 -8.81 20.93 2.94
C SER A 105 -7.70 21.40 1.98
N PRO A 106 -8.03 21.85 0.75
CA PRO A 106 -9.35 21.78 0.12
C PRO A 106 -9.79 20.33 -0.14
N THR A 107 -11.09 20.06 -0.15
CA THR A 107 -11.66 18.71 -0.40
C THR A 107 -11.65 18.37 -1.90
N LEU A 108 -12.11 17.17 -2.27
CA LEU A 108 -12.38 16.79 -3.66
C LEU A 108 -13.76 17.27 -4.17
N ALA A 109 -14.39 18.23 -3.48
CA ALA A 109 -15.68 18.79 -3.90
C ALA A 109 -15.55 19.54 -5.24
N LEU A 110 -16.60 19.45 -6.07
CA LEU A 110 -16.67 20.02 -7.42
C LEU A 110 -16.29 21.49 -7.48
N GLU A 111 -16.72 22.25 -6.47
CA GLU A 111 -16.55 23.69 -6.40
C GLU A 111 -15.07 24.09 -6.32
N ASN A 112 -14.20 23.21 -5.77
CA ASN A 112 -12.76 23.43 -5.73
C ASN A 112 -12.09 23.27 -7.11
N PHE A 113 -12.81 22.74 -8.10
CA PHE A 113 -12.36 22.57 -9.48
C PHE A 113 -13.13 23.46 -10.47
N GLY A 114 -14.01 24.35 -9.98
CA GLY A 114 -14.83 25.24 -10.81
C GLY A 114 -16.05 24.56 -11.44
N LEU A 115 -16.42 23.37 -10.95
CA LEU A 115 -17.61 22.61 -11.35
C LEU A 115 -18.73 22.80 -10.33
N SER A 116 -19.95 22.49 -10.73
CA SER A 116 -21.15 22.61 -9.90
C SER A 116 -22.01 21.34 -9.95
N GLN A 117 -22.95 21.22 -9.01
CA GLN A 117 -23.89 20.09 -9.00
C GLN A 117 -24.76 20.00 -10.26
N SER A 118 -25.00 21.11 -10.97
CA SER A 118 -25.72 21.09 -12.25
C SER A 118 -24.95 20.40 -13.38
N ASP A 119 -23.64 20.22 -13.24
CA ASP A 119 -22.78 19.61 -14.26
C ASP A 119 -22.75 18.08 -14.18
N LEU A 120 -23.29 17.48 -13.11
CA LEU A 120 -23.23 16.02 -12.89
C LEU A 120 -23.77 15.19 -14.05
N LYS A 121 -24.85 15.67 -14.67
CA LYS A 121 -25.52 14.99 -15.79
C LYS A 121 -24.96 15.37 -17.17
N ALA A 122 -24.03 16.33 -17.23
CA ALA A 122 -23.35 16.67 -18.46
C ALA A 122 -22.30 15.60 -18.79
N THR A 123 -22.13 15.36 -20.08
CA THR A 123 -21.20 14.35 -20.60
C THR A 123 -19.87 15.01 -20.98
N PHE A 124 -18.77 14.32 -20.67
CA PHE A 124 -17.42 14.80 -20.87
C PHE A 124 -16.55 13.74 -21.56
N LYS A 125 -15.77 14.17 -22.55
CA LYS A 125 -14.76 13.35 -23.23
C LYS A 125 -13.56 13.06 -22.33
N ALA A 126 -13.34 13.85 -21.29
CA ALA A 126 -12.32 13.59 -20.28
C ALA A 126 -12.37 12.18 -19.67
N GLY A 127 -13.53 11.49 -19.73
CA GLY A 127 -13.63 10.07 -19.34
C GLY A 127 -12.75 9.12 -20.17
N GLU A 128 -12.35 9.49 -21.39
CA GLU A 128 -11.37 8.71 -22.18
C GLU A 128 -10.02 8.57 -21.48
N ILE A 129 -9.60 9.57 -20.67
CA ILE A 129 -8.36 9.55 -19.88
C ILE A 129 -8.38 8.42 -18.82
N LEU A 130 -9.58 7.99 -18.43
CA LEU A 130 -9.84 6.94 -17.46
C LEU A 130 -10.13 5.59 -18.13
N GLY A 131 -10.18 5.55 -19.47
CA GLY A 131 -10.51 4.33 -20.21
C GLY A 131 -12.00 3.96 -20.21
N ILE A 132 -12.89 4.82 -19.69
CA ILE A 132 -14.35 4.60 -19.67
C ILE A 132 -15.09 5.24 -20.84
N GLY A 133 -14.36 5.98 -21.70
CA GLY A 133 -14.94 6.69 -22.84
C GLY A 133 -15.64 8.00 -22.45
N GLU A 134 -16.34 8.61 -23.39
CA GLU A 134 -17.19 9.77 -23.14
C GLU A 134 -18.32 9.38 -22.16
N SER A 135 -18.36 10.02 -20.98
CA SER A 135 -19.22 9.63 -19.84
C SER A 135 -19.73 10.85 -19.09
N THR A 136 -20.79 10.67 -18.29
CA THR A 136 -21.29 11.75 -17.44
C THR A 136 -20.30 12.09 -16.33
N LEU A 137 -20.30 13.34 -15.84
CA LEU A 137 -19.46 13.74 -14.71
C LEU A 137 -19.74 12.89 -13.46
N GLU A 138 -21.00 12.50 -13.24
CA GLU A 138 -21.38 11.58 -12.17
C GLU A 138 -20.68 10.21 -12.27
N GLU A 139 -20.64 9.61 -13.47
CA GLU A 139 -19.94 8.35 -13.71
C GLU A 139 -18.43 8.49 -13.54
N ILE A 140 -17.85 9.59 -14.03
CA ILE A 140 -16.43 9.91 -13.85
C ILE A 140 -16.07 9.98 -12.36
N ILE A 141 -16.86 10.70 -11.56
CA ILE A 141 -16.62 10.83 -10.10
C ILE A 141 -16.74 9.48 -9.43
N LYS A 142 -17.78 8.70 -9.72
CA LYS A 142 -17.96 7.37 -9.14
C LYS A 142 -16.78 6.45 -9.43
N HIS A 143 -16.26 6.47 -10.66
CA HIS A 143 -15.10 5.70 -11.05
C HIS A 143 -13.82 6.16 -10.31
N LEU A 144 -13.60 7.48 -10.21
CA LEU A 144 -12.48 8.05 -9.46
C LEU A 144 -12.56 7.74 -7.95
N GLU A 145 -13.75 7.80 -7.35
CA GLU A 145 -13.97 7.44 -5.95
C GLU A 145 -13.69 5.97 -5.68
N SER A 146 -14.12 5.09 -6.60
CA SER A 146 -13.84 3.65 -6.51
C SER A 146 -12.34 3.35 -6.54
N ILE A 147 -11.60 4.00 -7.43
CA ILE A 147 -10.15 3.76 -7.60
C ILE A 147 -9.33 4.32 -6.44
N TYR A 148 -9.60 5.57 -6.06
CA TYR A 148 -8.68 6.35 -5.22
C TYR A 148 -9.18 6.63 -3.81
N CYS A 149 -10.46 6.37 -3.48
CA CYS A 149 -11.11 6.81 -2.25
C CYS A 149 -11.80 5.67 -1.46
N ASP A 150 -11.65 4.40 -1.82
CA ASP A 150 -12.29 3.28 -1.10
C ASP A 150 -11.33 2.58 -0.12
N SER A 151 -11.27 1.24 -0.10
CA SER A 151 -10.42 0.46 0.81
C SER A 151 -8.91 0.56 0.51
N ILE A 152 -8.52 1.11 -0.65
CA ILE A 152 -7.13 1.26 -1.09
C ILE A 152 -6.88 2.72 -1.46
N GLY A 153 -5.86 3.33 -0.88
CA GLY A 153 -5.30 4.61 -1.31
C GLY A 153 -3.92 4.41 -1.90
N ILE A 154 -3.71 4.86 -3.12
CA ILE A 154 -2.41 4.73 -3.79
C ILE A 154 -1.74 6.10 -3.92
N GLU A 155 -0.44 6.16 -3.60
CA GLU A 155 0.42 7.30 -3.88
C GLU A 155 1.48 6.90 -4.93
N TYR A 156 1.49 7.59 -6.06
CA TYR A 156 2.41 7.27 -7.17
C TYR A 156 2.74 8.48 -8.06
N MET A 157 1.94 9.54 -8.04
CA MET A 157 2.10 10.69 -8.96
C MET A 157 3.42 11.45 -8.82
N TYR A 158 4.22 11.21 -7.76
CA TYR A 158 5.58 11.76 -7.62
C TYR A 158 6.64 10.97 -8.41
N ILE A 159 6.30 9.80 -8.97
CA ILE A 159 7.18 9.02 -9.83
C ILE A 159 7.54 9.87 -11.06
N ARG A 160 8.83 9.93 -11.41
CA ARG A 160 9.32 10.77 -12.52
C ARG A 160 9.27 10.08 -13.88
N LYS A 161 9.05 8.77 -13.92
CA LYS A 161 9.07 7.97 -15.14
C LYS A 161 7.66 7.85 -15.72
N PRO A 162 7.36 8.47 -16.89
CA PRO A 162 5.99 8.48 -17.42
C PRO A 162 5.44 7.09 -17.73
N ASN A 163 6.28 6.16 -18.19
CA ASN A 163 5.88 4.78 -18.46
C ASN A 163 5.42 4.03 -17.21
N GLU A 164 6.04 4.29 -16.06
CA GLU A 164 5.62 3.68 -14.79
C GLU A 164 4.29 4.28 -14.29
N ILE A 165 4.12 5.61 -14.40
CA ILE A 165 2.83 6.27 -14.11
C ILE A 165 1.72 5.69 -14.98
N GLN A 166 1.97 5.58 -16.29
CA GLN A 166 1.00 5.04 -17.24
C GLN A 166 0.66 3.60 -16.90
N TRP A 167 1.65 2.75 -16.61
CA TRP A 167 1.42 1.36 -16.21
C TRP A 167 0.54 1.27 -14.97
N ILE A 168 0.76 2.12 -13.96
CA ILE A 168 -0.06 2.16 -12.74
C ILE A 168 -1.50 2.56 -13.10
N GLN A 169 -1.69 3.63 -13.88
CA GLN A 169 -3.01 4.09 -14.29
C GLN A 169 -3.78 3.03 -15.08
N GLU A 170 -3.13 2.39 -16.05
CA GLU A 170 -3.71 1.29 -16.82
C GLU A 170 -4.10 0.13 -15.90
N LYS A 171 -3.25 -0.24 -14.93
CA LYS A 171 -3.58 -1.29 -13.96
C LYS A 171 -4.77 -0.94 -13.07
N LEU A 172 -4.85 0.28 -12.58
CA LEU A 172 -5.96 0.71 -11.72
C LEU A 172 -7.30 0.75 -12.47
N ASN A 173 -7.29 1.13 -13.75
CA ASN A 173 -8.50 1.26 -14.56
C ASN A 173 -9.11 -0.08 -15.01
N VAL A 174 -8.39 -1.21 -14.91
CA VAL A 174 -8.91 -2.53 -15.35
C VAL A 174 -10.18 -2.94 -14.59
N ASN A 175 -10.25 -2.64 -13.31
CA ASN A 175 -11.30 -3.10 -12.39
C ASN A 175 -11.59 -2.06 -11.31
N ASP A 176 -11.39 -0.78 -11.61
CA ASP A 176 -11.59 0.34 -10.68
C ASP A 176 -10.80 0.16 -9.37
N ASN A 177 -9.65 -0.49 -9.44
CA ASN A 177 -8.82 -0.92 -8.31
C ASN A 177 -9.56 -1.81 -7.28
N GLN A 178 -10.55 -2.60 -7.73
CA GLN A 178 -11.37 -3.45 -6.87
C GLN A 178 -11.00 -4.94 -6.99
N PRO A 179 -10.96 -5.69 -5.88
CA PRO A 179 -10.67 -7.12 -5.93
C PRO A 179 -11.73 -7.90 -6.73
N ASN A 180 -11.29 -8.82 -7.59
CA ASN A 180 -12.17 -9.72 -8.32
C ASN A 180 -11.67 -11.17 -8.21
N PHE A 181 -12.07 -11.85 -7.14
CA PHE A 181 -11.63 -13.22 -6.82
C PHE A 181 -12.76 -14.23 -6.98
N SER A 182 -12.39 -15.45 -7.41
CA SER A 182 -13.33 -16.56 -7.50
C SER A 182 -13.84 -16.98 -6.11
N PRO A 183 -15.04 -17.58 -6.00
CA PRO A 183 -15.56 -18.09 -4.73
C PRO A 183 -14.61 -19.06 -4.01
N GLU A 184 -13.82 -19.84 -4.76
CA GLU A 184 -12.83 -20.77 -4.24
C GLU A 184 -11.66 -20.01 -3.59
N TYR A 185 -11.14 -18.99 -4.28
CA TYR A 185 -10.06 -18.18 -3.76
C TYR A 185 -10.51 -17.32 -2.56
N LYS A 186 -11.75 -16.82 -2.58
CA LYS A 186 -12.35 -16.15 -1.42
C LYS A 186 -12.38 -17.05 -0.18
N ARG A 187 -12.76 -18.33 -0.34
CA ARG A 187 -12.72 -19.34 0.73
C ARG A 187 -11.30 -19.62 1.22
N HIS A 188 -10.32 -19.63 0.32
CA HIS A 188 -8.90 -19.75 0.68
C HIS A 188 -8.42 -18.58 1.54
N ILE A 189 -8.73 -17.35 1.13
CA ILE A 189 -8.42 -16.13 1.90
C ILE A 189 -9.04 -16.23 3.31
N LEU A 190 -10.31 -16.64 3.42
CA LEU A 190 -10.97 -16.82 4.70
C LEU A 190 -10.30 -17.90 5.56
N LYS A 191 -9.88 -19.01 4.95
CA LYS A 191 -9.15 -20.08 5.65
C LYS A 191 -7.84 -19.54 6.25
N LYS A 192 -7.03 -18.82 5.48
CA LYS A 192 -5.77 -18.21 5.96
C LYS A 192 -6.00 -17.20 7.08
N LEU A 193 -7.06 -16.41 6.98
CA LEU A 193 -7.46 -15.47 8.02
C LEU A 193 -7.93 -16.19 9.29
N ASN A 194 -8.65 -17.31 9.15
CA ASN A 194 -9.04 -18.16 10.26
C ASN A 194 -7.84 -18.82 10.95
N GLU A 195 -6.85 -19.31 10.20
CA GLU A 195 -5.60 -19.85 10.75
C GLU A 195 -4.90 -18.80 11.63
N ALA A 196 -4.82 -17.53 11.16
CA ALA A 196 -4.24 -16.42 11.92
C ALA A 196 -5.00 -16.14 13.23
N VAL A 197 -6.32 -15.94 13.17
CA VAL A 197 -7.16 -15.64 14.35
C VAL A 197 -7.19 -16.81 15.33
N SER A 198 -7.35 -18.03 14.83
CA SER A 198 -7.45 -19.22 15.66
C SER A 198 -6.14 -19.51 16.38
N PHE A 199 -5.00 -19.34 15.72
CA PHE A 199 -3.66 -19.49 16.34
C PHE A 199 -3.46 -18.53 17.50
N GLU A 200 -3.76 -17.25 17.29
CA GLU A 200 -3.60 -16.21 18.31
C GLU A 200 -4.54 -16.45 19.51
N SER A 201 -5.81 -16.79 19.25
CA SER A 201 -6.78 -17.10 20.30
C SER A 201 -6.40 -18.36 21.10
N PHE A 202 -5.82 -19.36 20.45
CA PHE A 202 -5.33 -20.57 21.10
C PHE A 202 -4.18 -20.24 22.06
N LEU A 203 -3.17 -19.49 21.58
CA LEU A 203 -2.06 -19.03 22.42
C LEU A 203 -2.55 -18.18 23.60
N HIS A 204 -3.51 -17.29 23.37
CA HIS A 204 -4.10 -16.46 24.42
C HIS A 204 -4.74 -17.30 25.54
N THR A 205 -5.38 -18.41 25.17
CA THR A 205 -6.07 -19.30 26.10
C THR A 205 -5.10 -20.22 26.84
N LYS A 206 -4.09 -20.77 26.16
CA LYS A 206 -3.18 -21.78 26.73
C LYS A 206 -1.99 -21.19 27.46
N TYR A 207 -1.52 -20.01 27.06
CA TYR A 207 -0.32 -19.35 27.58
C TYR A 207 -0.61 -17.96 28.15
N VAL A 208 -1.55 -17.91 29.10
CA VAL A 208 -2.00 -16.66 29.72
C VAL A 208 -0.83 -15.92 30.37
N GLY A 209 -0.68 -14.62 30.06
CA GLY A 209 0.35 -13.76 30.63
C GLY A 209 1.75 -13.92 30.02
N GLN A 210 1.95 -14.87 29.10
CA GLN A 210 3.21 -14.97 28.36
C GLN A 210 3.21 -14.01 27.17
N LYS A 211 4.37 -13.37 26.93
CA LYS A 211 4.56 -12.45 25.81
C LYS A 211 4.61 -13.23 24.49
N ARG A 212 3.74 -12.86 23.55
CA ARG A 212 3.71 -13.41 22.18
C ARG A 212 3.70 -12.35 21.09
N PHE A 213 3.46 -11.07 21.45
CA PHE A 213 3.34 -9.96 20.51
C PHE A 213 2.30 -10.21 19.42
N SER A 214 1.08 -10.47 19.89
CA SER A 214 -0.05 -10.90 19.07
C SER A 214 -0.25 -10.09 17.80
N LEU A 215 -0.64 -10.79 16.72
CA LEU A 215 -1.08 -10.19 15.45
C LEU A 215 -2.52 -9.66 15.50
N GLU A 216 -3.29 -9.88 16.58
CA GLU A 216 -4.72 -9.56 16.60
C GLU A 216 -5.02 -8.06 16.33
N GLY A 217 -5.80 -7.79 15.29
CA GLY A 217 -6.04 -6.49 14.65
C GLY A 217 -5.21 -6.22 13.38
N GLY A 218 -4.33 -7.13 12.99
CA GLY A 218 -3.51 -7.11 11.76
C GLY A 218 -3.43 -8.48 11.07
N GLU A 219 -4.42 -9.35 11.29
CA GLU A 219 -4.43 -10.74 10.86
C GLU A 219 -4.39 -10.91 9.33
N SER A 220 -4.83 -9.90 8.58
CA SER A 220 -4.75 -9.86 7.12
C SER A 220 -3.33 -9.91 6.56
N LEU A 221 -2.29 -9.72 7.39
CA LEU A 221 -0.91 -9.99 7.02
C LEU A 221 -0.70 -11.44 6.55
N ILE A 222 -1.37 -12.42 7.15
CA ILE A 222 -1.20 -13.84 6.79
C ILE A 222 -1.71 -14.14 5.37
N PRO A 223 -2.98 -13.84 5.00
CA PRO A 223 -3.41 -14.00 3.61
C PRO A 223 -2.64 -13.11 2.63
N ALA A 224 -2.12 -11.95 3.05
CA ALA A 224 -1.26 -11.11 2.22
C ALA A 224 0.05 -11.83 1.84
N LEU A 225 0.78 -12.34 2.83
CA LEU A 225 2.05 -13.06 2.63
C LEU A 225 1.84 -14.36 1.85
N ASP A 226 0.79 -15.12 2.17
CA ASP A 226 0.44 -16.35 1.46
C ASP A 226 0.21 -16.09 -0.03
N THR A 227 -0.64 -15.10 -0.35
CA THR A 227 -0.90 -14.66 -1.73
C THR A 227 0.37 -14.24 -2.43
N LEU A 228 1.18 -13.39 -1.78
CA LEU A 228 2.39 -12.85 -2.36
C LEU A 228 3.35 -13.99 -2.75
N ILE A 229 3.58 -14.94 -1.84
CA ILE A 229 4.50 -16.06 -2.06
C ILE A 229 3.99 -16.98 -3.17
N GLU A 230 2.72 -17.40 -3.11
CA GLU A 230 2.13 -18.29 -4.12
C GLU A 230 2.19 -17.68 -5.52
N LYS A 231 1.81 -16.39 -5.65
CA LYS A 231 1.81 -15.69 -6.95
C LYS A 231 3.20 -15.30 -7.43
N ALA A 232 4.12 -14.98 -6.54
CA ALA A 232 5.52 -14.75 -6.92
C ALA A 232 6.15 -16.04 -7.48
N ALA A 233 5.85 -17.19 -6.88
CA ALA A 233 6.33 -18.47 -7.36
C ALA A 233 5.76 -18.84 -8.74
N GLU A 234 4.48 -18.54 -9.01
CA GLU A 234 3.90 -18.66 -10.35
C GLU A 234 4.62 -17.79 -11.38
N LYS A 235 5.13 -16.62 -10.96
CA LYS A 235 5.95 -15.70 -11.79
C LYS A 235 7.44 -16.05 -11.82
N GLY A 236 7.84 -17.19 -11.25
CA GLY A 236 9.20 -17.72 -11.34
C GLY A 236 10.15 -17.31 -10.21
N VAL A 237 9.65 -16.71 -9.13
CA VAL A 237 10.43 -16.55 -7.88
C VAL A 237 10.64 -17.93 -7.24
N GLU A 238 11.89 -18.21 -6.86
CA GLU A 238 12.31 -19.50 -6.29
C GLU A 238 12.79 -19.35 -4.84
N GLU A 239 13.27 -18.16 -4.47
CA GLU A 239 13.85 -17.86 -3.15
C GLU A 239 13.16 -16.64 -2.54
N PHE A 240 12.73 -16.75 -1.29
CA PHE A 240 12.15 -15.65 -0.52
C PHE A 240 12.99 -15.41 0.71
N VAL A 241 13.41 -14.15 0.91
CA VAL A 241 14.18 -13.75 2.08
C VAL A 241 13.38 -12.70 2.83
N MET A 242 13.01 -13.00 4.07
CA MET A 242 12.11 -12.18 4.87
C MET A 242 12.79 -11.66 6.13
N GLY A 243 12.54 -10.40 6.46
CA GLY A 243 12.82 -9.83 7.78
C GLY A 243 11.54 -9.27 8.38
N MET A 244 11.34 -9.49 9.68
CA MET A 244 10.21 -8.89 10.38
C MET A 244 10.51 -8.62 11.85
N ALA A 245 9.85 -7.61 12.40
CA ALA A 245 9.83 -7.35 13.83
C ALA A 245 9.05 -8.45 14.62
N HIS A 246 8.74 -8.17 15.89
CA HIS A 246 8.06 -9.12 16.77
C HIS A 246 6.57 -9.35 16.45
N ARG A 247 5.87 -8.35 15.89
CA ARG A 247 4.40 -8.37 15.71
C ARG A 247 3.98 -9.50 14.78
N GLY A 248 3.23 -10.46 15.32
CA GLY A 248 2.69 -11.59 14.57
C GLY A 248 3.73 -12.60 14.08
N ARG A 249 4.97 -12.53 14.54
CA ARG A 249 6.05 -13.40 14.05
C ARG A 249 5.77 -14.88 14.24
N LEU A 250 5.18 -15.27 15.37
CA LEU A 250 4.83 -16.67 15.62
C LEU A 250 3.74 -17.14 14.64
N SER A 251 2.74 -16.30 14.38
CA SER A 251 1.72 -16.58 13.37
C SER A 251 2.32 -16.71 11.97
N THR A 252 3.25 -15.83 11.59
CA THR A 252 3.97 -15.93 10.32
C THR A 252 4.83 -17.21 10.23
N LEU A 253 5.57 -17.54 11.28
CA LEU A 253 6.41 -18.75 11.32
C LEU A 253 5.57 -20.02 11.12
N THR A 254 4.43 -20.14 11.80
CA THR A 254 3.55 -21.31 11.67
C THR A 254 2.79 -21.31 10.34
N ASN A 255 2.11 -20.21 10.02
CA ASN A 255 1.10 -20.20 8.96
C ASN A 255 1.68 -19.89 7.56
N ILE A 256 2.90 -19.38 7.48
CA ILE A 256 3.59 -19.07 6.21
C ILE A 256 4.83 -19.94 6.02
N PHE A 257 5.71 -19.99 7.01
CA PHE A 257 7.00 -20.69 6.91
C PHE A 257 6.92 -22.18 7.24
N GLY A 258 5.80 -22.65 7.79
CA GLY A 258 5.58 -24.05 8.13
C GLY A 258 6.41 -24.53 9.32
N LYS A 259 6.85 -23.62 10.21
CA LYS A 259 7.42 -24.03 11.50
C LYS A 259 6.34 -24.74 12.31
N SER A 260 6.66 -25.92 12.84
CA SER A 260 5.69 -26.72 13.57
C SER A 260 5.15 -25.96 14.79
N ALA A 261 3.83 -25.96 14.97
CA ALA A 261 3.21 -25.40 16.18
C ALA A 261 3.72 -26.10 17.44
N LYS A 262 4.03 -27.40 17.35
CA LYS A 262 4.65 -28.19 18.41
C LYS A 262 5.97 -27.57 18.90
N ASP A 263 6.84 -27.17 17.97
CA ASP A 263 8.15 -26.58 18.31
C ASP A 263 7.96 -25.24 19.01
N ILE A 264 7.00 -24.43 18.54
CA ILE A 264 6.64 -23.17 19.18
C ILE A 264 6.12 -23.41 20.61
N PHE A 265 5.26 -24.41 20.82
CA PHE A 265 4.74 -24.76 22.14
C PHE A 265 5.85 -25.22 23.10
N SER A 266 6.83 -25.99 22.61
CA SER A 266 8.01 -26.37 23.39
C SER A 266 8.80 -25.12 23.85
N GLU A 267 8.91 -24.09 23.00
CA GLU A 267 9.50 -22.80 23.35
C GLU A 267 8.65 -21.97 24.35
N PHE A 268 7.34 -22.21 24.44
CA PHE A 268 6.48 -21.64 25.48
C PHE A 268 6.56 -22.37 26.82
N ASP A 269 6.77 -23.67 26.79
CA ASP A 269 6.94 -24.48 28.00
C ASP A 269 8.36 -24.34 28.61
N GLY A 270 9.28 -23.68 27.91
CA GLY A 270 10.61 -23.32 28.42
C GLY A 270 11.55 -24.52 28.55
N LYS A 271 11.41 -25.51 27.67
CA LYS A 271 12.20 -26.75 27.73
C LYS A 271 13.64 -26.52 27.29
N ASP A 272 14.57 -27.20 27.96
CA ASP A 272 16.00 -27.16 27.63
C ASP A 272 16.25 -27.56 26.18
N TYR A 273 17.24 -26.91 25.55
CA TYR A 273 17.65 -27.25 24.20
C TYR A 273 18.41 -28.57 24.17
N ALA A 274 18.24 -29.33 23.08
CA ALA A 274 18.96 -30.58 22.89
C ALA A 274 20.47 -30.39 22.61
N GLN A 275 20.90 -29.18 22.25
CA GLN A 275 22.29 -28.85 21.89
C GLN A 275 22.94 -27.96 22.97
N ASP A 276 24.08 -28.41 23.52
CA ASP A 276 24.81 -27.72 24.61
C ASP A 276 25.62 -26.47 24.17
N ILE A 277 25.58 -26.10 22.88
CA ILE A 277 26.42 -25.02 22.29
C ILE A 277 25.61 -23.73 22.04
N PHE A 278 24.35 -23.67 22.48
CA PHE A 278 23.44 -22.58 22.17
C PHE A 278 22.94 -21.88 23.46
N ASP A 279 23.37 -20.64 23.68
CA ASP A 279 22.93 -19.81 24.82
C ASP A 279 21.46 -19.36 24.70
N GLY A 280 20.84 -19.50 23.51
CA GLY A 280 19.45 -19.12 23.27
C GLY A 280 19.25 -17.70 22.78
N ASP A 281 18.06 -17.45 22.22
CA ASP A 281 17.43 -16.12 22.17
C ASP A 281 15.91 -16.33 22.34
N VAL A 282 15.16 -15.26 22.58
CA VAL A 282 13.70 -15.35 22.70
C VAL A 282 13.06 -15.86 21.40
N LYS A 283 11.99 -16.66 21.53
CA LYS A 283 11.27 -17.35 20.44
C LYS A 283 10.96 -16.50 19.20
N TYR A 284 10.73 -15.20 19.38
CA TYR A 284 10.42 -14.24 18.33
C TYR A 284 11.67 -13.54 17.72
N HIS A 285 12.89 -14.02 17.97
CA HIS A 285 14.12 -13.59 17.30
C HIS A 285 14.73 -14.67 16.40
N LEU A 286 14.32 -15.93 16.57
CA LEU A 286 14.90 -17.06 15.85
C LEU A 286 14.51 -17.04 14.37
N GLY A 287 15.49 -17.36 13.51
CA GLY A 287 15.28 -17.53 12.07
C GLY A 287 14.65 -18.88 11.75
N TRP A 288 14.27 -19.06 10.48
CA TRP A 288 13.77 -20.35 9.98
C TRP A 288 14.02 -20.45 8.48
N THR A 289 14.40 -21.64 8.03
CA THR A 289 14.51 -21.94 6.60
C THR A 289 13.65 -23.15 6.30
N SER A 290 12.80 -23.05 5.28
CA SER A 290 11.98 -24.17 4.83
C SER A 290 11.95 -24.28 3.32
N LYS A 291 11.89 -25.54 2.86
CA LYS A 291 11.54 -25.90 1.49
C LYS A 291 10.06 -26.20 1.47
N ARG A 292 9.31 -25.48 0.64
CA ARG A 292 7.86 -25.65 0.51
C ARG A 292 7.50 -25.91 -0.94
N LYS A 293 6.48 -26.74 -1.15
CA LYS A 293 5.79 -26.86 -2.43
C LYS A 293 4.57 -25.94 -2.42
N THR A 294 4.47 -25.05 -3.41
CA THR A 294 3.32 -24.16 -3.61
C THR A 294 2.09 -24.96 -4.03
N GLU A 295 0.92 -24.32 -4.01
CA GLU A 295 -0.32 -24.94 -4.49
C GLU A 295 -0.24 -25.28 -5.98
N SER A 296 0.46 -24.46 -6.76
CA SER A 296 0.78 -24.71 -8.17
C SER A 296 1.85 -25.78 -8.40
N GLY A 297 2.44 -26.32 -7.33
CA GLY A 297 3.42 -27.40 -7.37
C GLY A 297 4.88 -26.97 -7.59
N LYS A 298 5.18 -25.67 -7.54
CA LYS A 298 6.55 -25.14 -7.60
C LYS A 298 7.26 -25.39 -6.27
N GLU A 299 8.54 -25.73 -6.35
CA GLU A 299 9.40 -25.80 -5.16
C GLU A 299 10.01 -24.43 -4.90
N ILE A 300 9.86 -23.94 -3.68
CA ILE A 300 10.38 -22.65 -3.24
C ILE A 300 11.16 -22.80 -1.93
N ASN A 301 12.14 -21.93 -1.75
CA ASN A 301 12.90 -21.77 -0.52
C ASN A 301 12.40 -20.52 0.21
N LEU A 302 11.98 -20.68 1.46
CA LEU A 302 11.60 -19.60 2.35
C LEU A 302 12.67 -19.45 3.43
N ASN A 303 13.21 -18.24 3.60
CA ASN A 303 14.15 -17.91 4.66
C ASN A 303 13.65 -16.68 5.42
N ILE A 304 13.46 -16.80 6.73
CA ILE A 304 13.23 -15.66 7.62
C ILE A 304 14.48 -15.45 8.46
N ALA A 305 15.05 -14.25 8.38
CA ALA A 305 16.29 -13.92 9.07
C ALA A 305 16.08 -13.88 10.60
N PRO A 306 17.05 -14.37 11.39
CA PRO A 306 17.09 -14.06 12.80
C PRO A 306 17.34 -12.56 13.00
N ASN A 307 16.81 -11.97 14.06
CA ASN A 307 17.11 -10.57 14.37
C ASN A 307 16.98 -10.24 15.85
N PRO A 308 17.77 -9.26 16.33
CA PRO A 308 17.65 -8.77 17.69
C PRO A 308 16.36 -7.94 17.87
N SER A 309 16.13 -7.49 19.11
CA SER A 309 15.05 -6.55 19.42
C SER A 309 15.24 -5.14 18.83
N HIS A 310 16.44 -4.81 18.32
CA HIS A 310 16.70 -3.54 17.65
C HIS A 310 15.90 -3.50 16.34
N LEU A 311 14.78 -2.79 16.36
CA LEU A 311 13.86 -2.74 15.22
C LEU A 311 14.57 -2.21 13.97
N GLU A 312 14.11 -2.66 12.80
CA GLU A 312 14.61 -2.26 11.47
C GLU A 312 16.01 -2.76 11.08
N THR A 313 16.87 -3.15 12.02
CA THR A 313 18.24 -3.58 11.69
C THR A 313 18.31 -4.82 10.81
N VAL A 314 17.29 -5.69 10.88
CA VAL A 314 17.17 -6.89 10.06
C VAL A 314 17.04 -6.57 8.57
N GLY A 315 16.54 -5.39 8.20
CA GLY A 315 16.32 -5.03 6.80
C GLY A 315 17.63 -5.08 6.00
N ALA A 316 18.72 -4.50 6.52
CA ALA A 316 20.02 -4.54 5.85
C ALA A 316 20.58 -5.97 5.74
N VAL A 317 20.29 -6.83 6.72
CA VAL A 317 20.68 -8.25 6.69
C VAL A 317 19.92 -9.00 5.60
N VAL A 318 18.62 -8.76 5.47
CA VAL A 318 17.77 -9.35 4.41
C VAL A 318 18.25 -8.93 3.03
N GLU A 319 18.54 -7.65 2.82
CA GLU A 319 19.08 -7.17 1.54
C GLU A 319 20.44 -7.83 1.23
N GLY A 320 21.33 -7.95 2.22
CA GLY A 320 22.62 -8.63 2.05
C GLY A 320 22.49 -10.11 1.70
N ILE A 321 21.62 -10.86 2.42
CA ILE A 321 21.35 -12.28 2.13
C ILE A 321 20.74 -12.43 0.73
N THR A 322 19.81 -11.54 0.38
CA THR A 322 19.15 -11.54 -0.93
C THR A 322 20.16 -11.31 -2.04
N ARG A 323 21.00 -10.28 -1.89
CA ARG A 323 22.04 -9.97 -2.85
C ARG A 323 23.04 -11.12 -3.02
N ALA A 324 23.47 -11.74 -1.93
CA ALA A 324 24.35 -12.91 -1.99
C ALA A 324 23.71 -14.07 -2.77
N LYS A 325 22.44 -14.40 -2.49
CA LYS A 325 21.69 -15.43 -3.25
C LYS A 325 21.55 -15.08 -4.73
N GLN A 326 21.33 -13.81 -5.05
CA GLN A 326 21.27 -13.34 -6.44
C GLN A 326 22.61 -13.54 -7.14
N ASP A 327 23.72 -13.15 -6.52
CA ASP A 327 25.04 -13.24 -7.13
C ASP A 327 25.55 -14.69 -7.25
N ASP A 328 25.29 -15.53 -6.24
CA ASP A 328 25.81 -16.89 -6.17
C ASP A 328 24.93 -17.93 -6.87
N HIS A 329 23.60 -17.84 -6.73
CA HIS A 329 22.67 -18.88 -7.20
C HIS A 329 21.81 -18.45 -8.40
N HIS A 330 21.60 -17.15 -8.59
CA HIS A 330 20.66 -16.63 -9.58
C HIS A 330 21.23 -15.49 -10.44
N LYS A 331 22.54 -15.51 -10.71
CA LYS A 331 23.26 -14.41 -11.39
C LYS A 331 22.63 -13.98 -12.72
N GLU A 332 22.18 -14.95 -13.50
CA GLU A 332 21.55 -14.71 -14.81
C GLU A 332 20.09 -14.24 -14.70
N ASN A 333 19.45 -14.39 -13.54
CA ASN A 333 18.08 -13.96 -13.30
C ASN A 333 17.84 -13.59 -11.83
N PRO A 334 18.34 -12.42 -11.37
CA PRO A 334 18.25 -12.01 -9.97
C PRO A 334 16.81 -11.81 -9.47
N ASN A 335 15.84 -11.61 -10.38
CA ASN A 335 14.41 -11.50 -10.02
C ASN A 335 13.85 -12.76 -9.35
N LYS A 336 14.54 -13.91 -9.45
CA LYS A 336 14.15 -15.16 -8.78
C LYS A 336 14.27 -15.13 -7.26
N VAL A 337 14.97 -14.14 -6.70
CA VAL A 337 15.07 -13.93 -5.25
C VAL A 337 14.22 -12.71 -4.88
N LEU A 338 13.24 -12.88 -4.00
CA LEU A 338 12.34 -11.82 -3.56
C LEU A 338 12.60 -11.46 -2.09
N PRO A 339 13.14 -10.26 -1.81
CA PRO A 339 13.20 -9.72 -0.45
C PRO A 339 11.82 -9.19 -0.01
N ILE A 340 11.44 -9.52 1.23
CA ILE A 340 10.22 -9.05 1.89
C ILE A 340 10.60 -8.49 3.26
N ILE A 341 10.23 -7.25 3.56
CA ILE A 341 10.52 -6.66 4.87
C ILE A 341 9.22 -6.19 5.53
N VAL A 342 8.96 -6.67 6.74
CA VAL A 342 7.79 -6.30 7.54
C VAL A 342 8.18 -5.37 8.69
N HIS A 343 7.55 -4.20 8.71
CA HIS A 343 7.86 -3.11 9.63
C HIS A 343 6.71 -2.82 10.59
N GLY A 344 7.03 -2.10 11.69
CA GLY A 344 6.03 -1.42 12.51
C GLY A 344 5.95 0.08 12.18
N ASP A 345 4.78 0.69 12.29
CA ASP A 345 4.54 2.09 11.87
C ASP A 345 5.42 3.14 12.57
N ALA A 346 5.66 2.97 13.87
CA ALA A 346 6.54 3.88 14.61
C ALA A 346 8.02 3.67 14.27
N ALA A 347 8.42 2.42 14.00
CA ALA A 347 9.81 2.06 13.78
C ALA A 347 10.28 2.46 12.37
N ILE A 348 9.47 2.16 11.34
CA ILE A 348 9.78 2.54 9.96
C ILE A 348 9.95 4.06 9.79
N ALA A 349 9.16 4.84 10.53
CA ALA A 349 9.19 6.30 10.45
C ALA A 349 10.32 6.93 11.30
N GLY A 350 10.86 6.20 12.29
CA GLY A 350 11.75 6.77 13.30
C GLY A 350 13.20 6.27 13.26
N GLN A 351 13.48 5.11 12.66
CA GLN A 351 14.82 4.53 12.60
C GLN A 351 15.57 4.94 11.34
N GLY A 352 16.73 5.59 11.48
CA GLY A 352 17.53 6.11 10.36
C GLY A 352 18.01 5.02 9.37
N ILE A 353 18.21 3.79 9.85
CA ILE A 353 18.63 2.66 9.00
C ILE A 353 17.61 2.35 7.89
N VAL A 354 16.34 2.66 8.09
CA VAL A 354 15.31 2.48 7.05
C VAL A 354 15.58 3.40 5.86
N TYR A 355 15.92 4.66 6.12
CA TYR A 355 16.35 5.59 5.07
C TYR A 355 17.60 5.08 4.35
N GLU A 356 18.59 4.59 5.10
CA GLU A 356 19.83 4.04 4.53
C GLU A 356 19.54 2.87 3.58
N ILE A 357 18.71 1.91 3.99
CA ILE A 357 18.32 0.75 3.17
C ILE A 357 17.59 1.20 1.90
N VAL A 358 16.52 1.98 2.05
CA VAL A 358 15.68 2.42 0.93
C VAL A 358 16.50 3.21 -0.08
N GLN A 359 17.39 4.09 0.39
CA GLN A 359 18.24 4.86 -0.51
C GLN A 359 19.26 4.01 -1.30
N MET A 360 19.62 2.82 -0.80
CA MET A 360 20.52 1.90 -1.50
C MET A 360 19.83 1.01 -2.53
N ALA A 361 18.48 1.00 -2.59
CA ALA A 361 17.68 0.04 -3.36
C ALA A 361 18.02 -0.07 -4.85
N GLN A 362 18.61 0.98 -5.44
CA GLN A 362 18.96 1.04 -6.87
C GLN A 362 20.47 1.13 -7.15
N LEU A 363 21.32 1.09 -6.12
CA LEU A 363 22.77 1.15 -6.28
C LEU A 363 23.32 -0.19 -6.77
N ASP A 364 24.24 -0.20 -7.72
CA ASP A 364 24.74 -1.46 -8.32
C ASP A 364 25.34 -2.44 -7.30
N GLY A 365 25.96 -1.94 -6.23
CA GLY A 365 26.52 -2.77 -5.16
C GLY A 365 25.48 -3.37 -4.20
N TYR A 366 24.24 -2.87 -4.21
CA TYR A 366 23.25 -3.17 -3.18
C TYR A 366 21.87 -3.57 -3.71
N LYS A 367 21.52 -3.21 -4.96
CA LYS A 367 20.20 -3.46 -5.54
C LYS A 367 19.86 -4.95 -5.51
N THR A 368 18.62 -5.23 -5.16
CA THR A 368 18.04 -6.58 -5.02
C THR A 368 16.83 -6.81 -5.93
N GLN A 369 16.72 -6.00 -6.99
CA GLN A 369 15.59 -5.99 -7.93
C GLN A 369 14.25 -5.67 -7.28
N GLY A 370 14.26 -4.78 -6.28
CA GLY A 370 13.05 -4.28 -5.64
C GLY A 370 12.57 -5.15 -4.49
N THR A 371 12.30 -4.48 -3.37
CA THR A 371 11.80 -5.07 -2.13
C THR A 371 10.32 -4.77 -1.90
N ILE A 372 9.58 -5.76 -1.43
CA ILE A 372 8.19 -5.56 -0.99
C ILE A 372 8.21 -5.26 0.50
N HIS A 373 7.92 -4.00 0.83
CA HIS A 373 7.83 -3.51 2.20
C HIS A 373 6.38 -3.56 2.68
N ILE A 374 6.13 -4.21 3.80
CA ILE A 374 4.80 -4.30 4.42
C ILE A 374 4.87 -3.67 5.80
N VAL A 375 4.05 -2.67 6.07
CA VAL A 375 3.97 -2.03 7.39
C VAL A 375 2.72 -2.52 8.09
N VAL A 376 2.88 -3.16 9.26
CA VAL A 376 1.75 -3.51 10.13
C VAL A 376 1.39 -2.28 10.96
N ASN A 377 0.67 -1.35 10.32
CA ASN A 377 0.32 -0.06 10.89
C ASN A 377 -0.91 -0.16 11.79
N ASN A 378 -0.63 -0.45 13.06
CA ASN A 378 -1.62 -0.52 14.13
C ASN A 378 -1.84 0.84 14.82
N GLN A 379 -1.24 1.91 14.28
CA GLN A 379 -1.45 3.30 14.67
C GLN A 379 -1.01 3.63 16.11
N ILE A 380 -0.06 2.87 16.66
CA ILE A 380 0.49 3.05 18.01
C ILE A 380 1.88 2.39 18.18
N GLY A 381 2.86 3.15 18.66
CA GLY A 381 4.19 2.64 19.03
C GLY A 381 4.30 2.45 20.54
N PHE A 382 4.16 1.23 21.05
CA PHE A 382 4.02 0.96 22.49
C PHE A 382 2.85 1.76 23.10
N THR A 383 3.12 2.90 23.76
CA THR A 383 2.14 3.85 24.33
C THR A 383 2.01 5.12 23.48
N THR A 384 3.00 5.40 22.63
CA THR A 384 3.15 6.61 21.82
C THR A 384 2.12 6.65 20.70
N ASN A 385 1.40 7.77 20.60
CA ASN A 385 0.44 7.99 19.53
C ASN A 385 1.19 8.24 18.21
N TYR A 386 0.58 7.86 17.07
CA TYR A 386 1.17 8.08 15.76
C TYR A 386 1.49 9.56 15.46
N LEU A 387 0.78 10.51 16.10
CA LEU A 387 1.04 11.95 15.98
C LEU A 387 2.37 12.38 16.61
N ASP A 388 2.82 11.66 17.63
CA ASP A 388 4.09 11.95 18.32
C ASP A 388 5.24 11.10 17.74
N ALA A 389 4.93 10.09 16.94
CA ALA A 389 5.90 9.16 16.37
C ALA A 389 6.56 9.67 15.07
N ARG A 390 5.96 10.65 14.37
CA ARG A 390 6.46 11.16 13.09
C ARG A 390 5.91 12.54 12.76
N SER A 391 6.64 13.27 11.90
CA SER A 391 6.19 14.57 11.35
C SER A 391 5.44 14.45 10.01
N SER A 392 5.64 13.35 9.30
CA SER A 392 5.01 13.08 8.01
C SER A 392 3.56 12.59 8.16
N ILE A 393 2.77 12.59 7.08
CA ILE A 393 1.38 12.12 7.15
C ILE A 393 1.37 10.60 7.38
N TYR A 394 2.13 9.89 6.56
CA TYR A 394 2.19 8.44 6.54
C TYR A 394 3.52 7.95 7.11
N CYS A 395 3.50 6.78 7.77
CA CYS A 395 4.72 6.15 8.25
C CYS A 395 5.63 5.67 7.10
N THR A 396 5.03 5.42 5.93
CA THR A 396 5.68 4.97 4.70
C THR A 396 6.27 6.10 3.85
N ASP A 397 6.18 7.37 4.27
CA ASP A 397 6.70 8.52 3.50
C ASP A 397 8.21 8.40 3.20
N VAL A 398 8.96 7.57 3.94
CA VAL A 398 10.36 7.23 3.62
C VAL A 398 10.53 6.56 2.25
N GLY A 399 9.53 5.80 1.77
CA GLY A 399 9.54 5.20 0.43
C GLY A 399 9.53 6.23 -0.71
N LYS A 400 9.13 7.48 -0.43
CA LYS A 400 9.15 8.57 -1.41
C LYS A 400 10.56 9.05 -1.73
N VAL A 401 11.56 8.72 -0.91
CA VAL A 401 12.97 9.05 -1.15
C VAL A 401 13.44 8.46 -2.48
N THR A 402 13.08 7.21 -2.76
CA THR A 402 13.35 6.52 -4.03
C THR A 402 12.16 6.51 -4.98
N LEU A 403 11.15 7.34 -4.72
CA LEU A 403 9.93 7.49 -5.50
C LEU A 403 9.18 6.16 -5.68
N SER A 404 9.17 5.28 -4.69
CA SER A 404 8.44 4.00 -4.75
C SER A 404 6.93 4.21 -4.61
N PRO A 405 6.08 3.44 -5.31
CA PRO A 405 4.64 3.49 -5.09
C PRO A 405 4.29 3.00 -3.68
N ILE A 406 3.27 3.62 -3.09
CA ILE A 406 2.79 3.30 -1.75
C ILE A 406 1.29 3.00 -1.83
N LEU A 407 0.84 1.87 -1.26
CA LEU A 407 -0.57 1.53 -1.14
C LEU A 407 -0.95 1.48 0.34
N HIS A 408 -1.88 2.33 0.76
CA HIS A 408 -2.51 2.32 2.08
C HIS A 408 -3.80 1.54 2.02
N VAL A 409 -3.89 0.46 2.79
CA VAL A 409 -4.97 -0.52 2.65
C VAL A 409 -5.67 -0.73 3.97
N ASN A 410 -7.00 -0.82 3.95
CA ASN A 410 -7.78 -1.20 5.12
C ASN A 410 -7.46 -2.65 5.50
N ALA A 411 -6.93 -2.90 6.70
CA ALA A 411 -6.60 -4.25 7.13
C ALA A 411 -7.84 -5.15 7.36
N ASP A 412 -9.04 -4.57 7.53
CA ASP A 412 -10.29 -5.32 7.65
C ASP A 412 -10.82 -5.80 6.28
N ASP A 413 -10.47 -5.10 5.20
CA ASP A 413 -10.84 -5.52 3.84
C ASP A 413 -9.76 -6.44 3.26
N VAL A 414 -9.80 -7.70 3.70
CA VAL A 414 -8.77 -8.70 3.33
C VAL A 414 -8.69 -8.94 1.82
N GLU A 415 -9.78 -8.77 1.06
CA GLU A 415 -9.74 -8.86 -0.41
C GLU A 415 -8.94 -7.68 -0.99
N ALA A 416 -9.14 -6.46 -0.48
CA ALA A 416 -8.34 -5.30 -0.88
C ALA A 416 -6.85 -5.46 -0.52
N VAL A 417 -6.54 -6.04 0.64
CA VAL A 417 -5.16 -6.36 1.05
C VAL A 417 -4.49 -7.32 0.06
N VAL A 418 -5.17 -8.42 -0.28
CA VAL A 418 -4.69 -9.40 -1.25
C VAL A 418 -4.52 -8.75 -2.64
N HIS A 419 -5.48 -7.95 -3.10
CA HIS A 419 -5.38 -7.22 -4.37
C HIS A 419 -4.19 -6.26 -4.41
N ALA A 420 -3.93 -5.52 -3.32
CA ALA A 420 -2.77 -4.65 -3.20
C ALA A 420 -1.43 -5.42 -3.23
N MET A 421 -1.37 -6.63 -2.66
CA MET A 421 -0.18 -7.50 -2.79
C MET A 421 0.08 -7.90 -4.24
N LEU A 422 -0.97 -8.24 -5.00
CA LEU A 422 -0.84 -8.60 -6.41
C LEU A 422 -0.32 -7.43 -7.23
N PHE A 423 -0.83 -6.23 -6.98
CA PHE A 423 -0.29 -5.01 -7.59
C PHE A 423 1.19 -4.81 -7.24
N ALA A 424 1.56 -4.95 -5.97
CA ALA A 424 2.94 -4.77 -5.51
C ALA A 424 3.90 -5.74 -6.18
N LEU A 425 3.49 -7.00 -6.27
CA LEU A 425 4.24 -8.04 -6.96
C LEU A 425 4.38 -7.74 -8.45
N ASP A 426 3.27 -7.40 -9.13
CA ASP A 426 3.29 -7.06 -10.55
C ASP A 426 4.24 -5.89 -10.83
N PHE A 427 4.18 -4.82 -10.04
CA PHE A 427 5.06 -3.66 -10.18
C PHE A 427 6.53 -4.02 -9.93
N ARG A 428 6.81 -4.77 -8.86
CA ARG A 428 8.18 -5.22 -8.55
C ARG A 428 8.75 -6.06 -9.68
N MET A 429 7.97 -7.01 -10.21
CA MET A 429 8.41 -7.91 -11.28
C MET A 429 8.61 -7.17 -12.61
N GLU A 430 7.82 -6.14 -12.89
CA GLU A 430 7.94 -5.32 -14.10
C GLU A 430 9.15 -4.37 -14.04
N PHE A 431 9.35 -3.68 -12.90
CA PHE A 431 10.30 -2.56 -12.82
C PHE A 431 11.54 -2.81 -11.97
N GLY A 432 11.59 -3.89 -11.17
CA GLY A 432 12.70 -4.17 -10.26
C GLY A 432 12.88 -3.08 -9.18
N ARG A 433 11.76 -2.53 -8.70
CA ARG A 433 11.70 -1.40 -7.76
C ARG A 433 10.88 -1.73 -6.52
N ASP A 434 11.25 -1.10 -5.41
CA ASP A 434 10.56 -1.28 -4.13
C ASP A 434 9.12 -0.80 -4.20
N VAL A 435 8.24 -1.49 -3.46
CA VAL A 435 6.83 -1.12 -3.25
C VAL A 435 6.52 -1.17 -1.77
N PHE A 436 5.76 -0.19 -1.28
CA PHE A 436 5.36 -0.12 0.12
C PHE A 436 3.86 -0.37 0.27
N ILE A 437 3.51 -1.19 1.24
CA ILE A 437 2.13 -1.51 1.61
C ILE A 437 1.94 -1.13 3.07
N ASP A 438 1.08 -0.16 3.30
CA ASP A 438 0.70 0.32 4.63
C ASP A 438 -0.62 -0.34 5.03
N LEU A 439 -0.53 -1.45 5.79
CA LEU A 439 -1.69 -2.18 6.31
C LEU A 439 -2.25 -1.45 7.52
N LEU A 440 -3.28 -0.63 7.31
CA LEU A 440 -3.94 0.13 8.37
C LEU A 440 -4.90 -0.76 9.14
N GLY A 441 -4.43 -1.22 10.30
CA GLY A 441 -5.19 -2.04 11.24
C GLY A 441 -5.22 -1.41 12.62
N TYR A 442 -5.20 -2.29 13.63
CA TYR A 442 -5.17 -1.93 15.04
C TYR A 442 -4.41 -2.98 15.85
N ARG A 443 -4.20 -2.71 17.15
CA ARG A 443 -3.61 -3.67 18.09
C ARG A 443 -4.64 -3.99 19.16
N LYS A 444 -5.17 -5.21 19.17
CA LYS A 444 -6.24 -5.62 20.09
C LYS A 444 -5.85 -5.52 21.57
N TYR A 445 -4.63 -5.94 21.90
CA TYR A 445 -4.09 -5.92 23.28
C TYR A 445 -3.11 -4.76 23.52
N GLY A 446 -2.53 -4.71 24.72
CA GLY A 446 -1.37 -3.87 25.04
C GLY A 446 -0.17 -4.11 24.14
N HIS A 447 0.96 -3.43 24.39
CA HIS A 447 2.16 -3.63 23.56
C HIS A 447 2.67 -5.07 23.67
N ASN A 448 2.66 -5.58 24.89
CA ASN A 448 2.61 -7.00 25.17
C ASN A 448 1.28 -7.36 25.88
N GLU A 449 1.03 -8.66 26.03
CA GLU A 449 -0.23 -9.20 26.56
C GLU A 449 -0.48 -8.87 28.05
N GLY A 450 0.54 -8.44 28.80
CA GLY A 450 0.44 -8.01 30.20
C GLY A 450 0.26 -6.50 30.39
N ASP A 451 0.38 -5.70 29.32
CA ASP A 451 0.24 -4.25 29.42
C ASP A 451 -1.24 -3.82 29.36
N GLU A 452 -1.63 -2.83 30.16
CA GLU A 452 -2.95 -2.20 30.10
C GLU A 452 -2.90 -0.91 29.25
N PRO A 453 -3.35 -0.94 27.99
CA PRO A 453 -3.21 0.19 27.08
C PRO A 453 -4.25 1.31 27.31
N ARG A 454 -5.31 1.07 28.07
CA ARG A 454 -6.32 2.10 28.36
C ARG A 454 -5.79 3.23 29.24
N PHE A 455 -4.65 3.03 29.91
CA PHE A 455 -3.99 4.08 30.68
C PHE A 455 -3.51 5.23 29.80
N THR A 456 -3.08 4.96 28.56
CA THR A 456 -2.57 5.99 27.64
C THR A 456 -3.47 6.21 26.43
N GLN A 457 -4.25 5.21 25.99
CA GLN A 457 -5.10 5.29 24.80
C GLN A 457 -6.56 4.85 25.05
N PRO A 458 -7.27 5.40 26.05
CA PRO A 458 -8.59 4.90 26.46
C PRO A 458 -9.67 4.98 25.37
N LYS A 459 -9.67 6.05 24.56
CA LYS A 459 -10.64 6.24 23.47
C LYS A 459 -10.47 5.21 22.36
N LEU A 460 -9.22 4.95 21.96
CA LEU A 460 -8.89 3.96 20.92
C LEU A 460 -9.32 2.56 21.38
N TYR A 461 -8.92 2.15 22.59
CA TYR A 461 -9.24 0.80 23.07
C TYR A 461 -10.71 0.60 23.41
N LYS A 462 -11.47 1.68 23.64
CA LYS A 462 -12.94 1.62 23.69
C LYS A 462 -13.57 1.34 22.33
N ALA A 463 -13.00 1.87 21.24
CA ALA A 463 -13.44 1.57 19.87
C ALA A 463 -13.06 0.14 19.49
N ILE A 464 -11.80 -0.26 19.69
CA ILE A 464 -11.29 -1.61 19.43
C ILE A 464 -12.12 -2.68 20.15
N ALA A 465 -12.51 -2.45 21.41
CA ALA A 465 -13.28 -3.42 22.19
C ALA A 465 -14.69 -3.71 21.62
N LYS A 466 -15.21 -2.86 20.72
CA LYS A 466 -16.50 -3.05 20.04
C LYS A 466 -16.33 -3.49 18.59
N HIS A 467 -15.10 -3.55 18.11
CA HIS A 467 -14.79 -3.83 16.72
C HIS A 467 -14.64 -5.34 16.54
N GLU A 468 -15.30 -5.87 15.53
CA GLU A 468 -15.17 -7.29 15.16
C GLU A 468 -13.80 -7.54 14.55
N ASN A 469 -13.32 -8.78 14.65
CA ASN A 469 -12.04 -9.11 14.03
C ASN A 469 -12.21 -9.29 12.50
N PRO A 470 -11.13 -9.13 11.71
CA PRO A 470 -11.21 -9.21 10.25
C PRO A 470 -11.79 -10.54 9.71
N ARG A 471 -11.60 -11.67 10.41
CA ARG A 471 -12.15 -12.97 9.99
C ARG A 471 -13.66 -12.94 10.00
N ASP A 472 -14.26 -12.44 11.07
CA ASP A 472 -15.72 -12.42 11.23
C ASP A 472 -16.34 -11.41 10.25
N ILE A 473 -15.74 -10.23 10.09
CA ILE A 473 -16.14 -9.23 9.08
C ILE A 473 -16.16 -9.85 7.67
N TYR A 474 -15.11 -10.58 7.32
CA TYR A 474 -15.02 -11.20 6.00
C TYR A 474 -15.97 -12.39 5.82
N ALA A 475 -16.16 -13.20 6.88
CA ALA A 475 -17.12 -14.29 6.87
C ALA A 475 -18.54 -13.80 6.61
N ASP A 476 -18.95 -12.72 7.27
CA ASP A 476 -20.27 -12.11 7.06
C ASP A 476 -20.43 -11.59 5.63
N LYS A 477 -19.38 -10.96 5.07
CA LYS A 477 -19.35 -10.58 3.65
C LYS A 477 -19.55 -11.80 2.73
N LEU A 478 -18.89 -12.93 3.00
CA LEU A 478 -19.03 -14.13 2.18
C LEU A 478 -20.38 -14.84 2.36
N ILE A 479 -20.98 -14.81 3.55
CA ILE A 479 -22.35 -15.31 3.79
C ILE A 479 -23.35 -14.47 3.00
N ALA A 480 -23.24 -13.14 3.04
CA ALA A 480 -24.10 -12.23 2.29
C ALA A 480 -23.99 -12.45 0.77
N GLN A 481 -22.80 -12.85 0.28
CA GLN A 481 -22.57 -13.20 -1.12
C GLN A 481 -22.99 -14.64 -1.48
N GLY A 482 -23.43 -15.46 -0.53
CA GLY A 482 -23.76 -16.88 -0.74
C GLY A 482 -22.54 -17.77 -1.05
N VAL A 483 -21.33 -17.30 -0.74
CA VAL A 483 -20.08 -18.04 -0.97
C VAL A 483 -19.85 -19.09 0.11
N ILE A 484 -20.32 -18.84 1.34
CA ILE A 484 -20.24 -19.80 2.44
C ILE A 484 -21.59 -19.84 3.19
N GLU A 485 -21.82 -20.94 3.91
CA GLU A 485 -22.99 -21.09 4.78
C GLU A 485 -22.66 -20.64 6.22
N LYS A 486 -23.71 -20.37 7.01
CA LYS A 486 -23.57 -20.11 8.44
C LYS A 486 -22.94 -21.32 9.14
N GLY A 487 -21.97 -21.09 10.01
CA GLY A 487 -21.23 -22.14 10.72
C GLY A 487 -20.05 -22.73 9.93
N TYR A 488 -19.76 -22.24 8.72
CA TYR A 488 -18.56 -22.64 7.98
C TYR A 488 -17.27 -22.24 8.71
N THR A 489 -17.21 -21.02 9.25
CA THR A 489 -16.09 -20.52 10.05
C THR A 489 -15.89 -21.30 11.33
N ASP A 490 -16.97 -21.67 12.04
CA ASP A 490 -16.90 -22.47 13.27
C ASP A 490 -16.21 -23.82 13.02
N LYS A 491 -16.51 -24.46 11.87
CA LYS A 491 -15.85 -25.70 11.46
C LYS A 491 -14.35 -25.49 11.20
N LEU A 492 -13.99 -24.44 10.45
CA LEU A 492 -12.57 -24.12 10.20
C LEU A 492 -11.81 -23.83 11.49
N GLU A 493 -12.42 -23.09 12.41
CA GLU A 493 -11.84 -22.79 13.72
C GLU A 493 -11.62 -24.07 14.52
N GLN A 494 -12.63 -24.94 14.60
CA GLN A 494 -12.52 -26.21 15.33
C GLN A 494 -11.45 -27.12 14.73
N GLU A 495 -11.45 -27.33 13.41
CA GLU A 495 -10.48 -28.18 12.72
C GLU A 495 -9.03 -27.70 12.93
N TYR A 496 -8.82 -26.39 12.96
CA TYR A 496 -7.50 -25.83 13.19
C TYR A 496 -7.09 -25.91 14.67
N LYS A 497 -8.02 -25.63 15.59
CA LYS A 497 -7.76 -25.75 17.04
C LYS A 497 -7.49 -27.19 17.46
N ASP A 498 -8.18 -28.17 16.88
CA ASP A 498 -7.94 -29.59 17.15
C ASP A 498 -6.50 -29.99 16.78
N LYS A 499 -6.02 -29.52 15.62
CA LYS A 499 -4.61 -29.71 15.21
C LYS A 499 -3.63 -29.02 16.16
N LEU A 500 -3.96 -27.83 16.67
CA LEU A 500 -3.11 -27.15 17.65
C LEU A 500 -3.10 -27.88 19.00
N GLU A 501 -4.23 -28.43 19.43
CA GLU A 501 -4.29 -29.23 20.66
C GLU A 501 -3.46 -30.51 20.54
N GLU A 502 -3.56 -31.23 19.41
CA GLU A 502 -2.72 -32.39 19.13
C GLU A 502 -1.22 -32.03 19.19
N ASN A 503 -0.82 -30.95 18.52
CA ASN A 503 0.56 -30.45 18.56
C ASN A 503 1.01 -30.05 19.97
N LEU A 504 0.12 -29.51 20.80
CA LEU A 504 0.41 -29.14 22.19
C LEU A 504 0.61 -30.38 23.07
N GLU A 505 -0.26 -31.38 22.94
CA GLU A 505 -0.11 -32.65 23.63
C GLU A 505 1.18 -33.36 23.23
N ASP A 506 1.49 -33.37 21.93
CA ASP A 506 2.72 -33.96 21.41
C ASP A 506 3.97 -33.20 21.84
N SER A 507 3.92 -31.87 21.88
CA SER A 507 5.01 -31.06 22.42
C SER A 507 5.31 -31.51 23.84
N ARG A 508 4.28 -31.61 24.70
CA ARG A 508 4.41 -32.00 26.13
C ARG A 508 4.93 -33.42 26.39
N LYS A 509 4.90 -34.30 25.40
CA LYS A 509 5.51 -35.64 25.49
C LYS A 509 7.02 -35.63 25.33
N GLU A 510 7.60 -34.54 24.81
CA GLU A 510 9.05 -34.41 24.63
C GLU A 510 9.69 -33.62 25.77
N ASP A 511 10.84 -34.07 26.26
CA ASP A 511 11.54 -33.43 27.38
C ASP A 511 12.42 -32.26 26.94
N LYS A 512 12.85 -32.21 25.67
CA LYS A 512 13.79 -31.21 25.14
C LYS A 512 13.29 -30.56 23.86
N THR A 513 13.66 -29.30 23.65
CA THR A 513 13.42 -28.57 22.41
C THR A 513 14.56 -28.85 21.42
N THR A 514 14.21 -29.33 20.22
CA THR A 514 15.19 -29.47 19.14
C THR A 514 15.13 -28.23 18.25
N ILE A 515 16.21 -27.46 18.19
CA ILE A 515 16.36 -26.39 17.19
C ILE A 515 17.01 -27.01 15.95
N THR A 516 16.39 -26.80 14.79
CA THR A 516 17.01 -27.06 13.49
C THR A 516 17.80 -25.80 13.10
N PRO A 517 19.15 -25.84 13.09
CA PRO A 517 19.98 -24.68 12.78
C PRO A 517 19.80 -24.15 11.36
#